data_AF-A0A941Z0N7-F1
#
_entry.id   AF-A0A941Z0N7-F1
#
_cell.length_a   1.000
_cell.length_b   1.000
_cell.length_c   1.000
_cell.angle_alpha   90.00
_cell.angle_beta   90.00
_cell.angle_gamma   90.00
#
_symmetry.space_group_name_H-M   'P 1'
#
loop_
_entity.id
_entity.type
_entity.pdbx_description
1 polymer ?
#
loop_
_entity_poly.entity_id
_entity_poly.type
_entity_poly.pdbx_seq_one_letter_code
_entity_poly.pdbx_strand_id
1 'polypeptide(L)'
;CYDNLCNPARMACALTPHEALSWLFAQAKSQFDAGLLNAFIRMMGVYPAGSVVQLTDDRYAIVMSVNSTRPLKPNVLVHDPATPRDEALYLSLTGTPDLGIRRSLKPSQLPPDARAYLAPRERVAYFFESAHAPLQADEEPAAA
;
A
#
# COMPACT_ATOMS: atom_id res chain seq x y z
N CYS A 1 -3.75 16.97 -6.86
CA CYS A 1 -4.85 16.83 -5.87
C CYS A 1 -4.54 15.71 -4.88
N TYR A 2 -4.47 14.44 -5.34
CA TYR A 2 -4.15 13.28 -4.48
C TYR A 2 -2.83 13.41 -3.70
N ASP A 3 -1.72 13.70 -4.37
CA ASP A 3 -0.40 13.80 -3.72
C ASP A 3 -0.40 14.85 -2.60
N ASN A 4 -1.00 16.02 -2.83
CA ASN A 4 -1.11 17.08 -1.82
C ASN A 4 -1.94 16.67 -0.59
N LEU A 5 -2.89 15.73 -0.72
CA LEU A 5 -3.65 15.20 0.41
C LEU A 5 -2.78 14.27 1.26
N CYS A 6 -1.91 13.49 0.62
CA CYS A 6 -1.01 12.55 1.28
C CYS A 6 0.29 13.21 1.79
N ASN A 7 0.74 14.29 1.13
CA ASN A 7 2.01 14.99 1.34
C ASN A 7 1.82 16.52 1.42
N PRO A 8 0.94 17.03 2.31
CA PRO A 8 0.76 18.47 2.49
C PRO A 8 2.00 19.10 3.12
N ALA A 9 2.18 20.42 2.98
CA ALA A 9 3.29 21.15 3.60
C ALA A 9 3.42 20.92 5.12
N ARG A 10 2.29 20.66 5.80
CA ARG A 10 2.24 20.29 7.21
C ARG A 10 1.82 18.83 7.36
N MET A 11 2.77 17.95 7.65
CA MET A 11 2.55 16.49 7.75
C MET A 11 1.51 16.09 8.80
N ALA A 12 1.26 16.91 9.82
CA ALA A 12 0.17 16.68 10.78
C ALA A 12 -1.22 16.67 10.12
N CYS A 13 -1.39 17.31 8.97
CA CYS A 13 -2.62 17.28 8.17
C CYS A 13 -2.66 16.17 7.12
N ALA A 14 -1.58 15.40 6.97
CA ALA A 14 -1.52 14.36 5.96
C ALA A 14 -2.64 13.34 6.17
N LEU A 15 -3.36 13.05 5.10
CA LEU A 15 -4.26 11.93 5.03
C LEU A 15 -3.45 10.68 4.72
N THR A 16 -3.88 9.55 5.29
CA THR A 16 -3.40 8.26 4.79
C THR A 16 -3.85 8.11 3.32
N PRO A 17 -3.15 7.30 2.53
CA PRO A 17 -3.52 7.09 1.14
C PRO A 17 -4.96 6.58 0.99
N HIS A 18 -5.37 5.69 1.88
CA HIS A 18 -6.73 5.19 1.99
C HIS A 18 -7.76 6.30 2.30
N GLU A 19 -7.45 7.20 3.24
CA GLU A 19 -8.29 8.37 3.54
C GLU A 19 -8.36 9.33 2.35
N ALA A 20 -7.25 9.56 1.64
CA ALA A 20 -7.21 10.44 0.47
C ALA A 20 -8.05 9.87 -0.69
N LEU A 21 -7.98 8.57 -0.94
CA LEU A 21 -8.85 7.90 -1.94
C LEU A 21 -10.33 7.99 -1.54
N SER A 22 -10.64 7.73 -0.27
CA SER A 22 -12.00 7.86 0.26
C SER A 22 -12.53 9.29 0.12
N TRP A 23 -11.67 10.28 0.39
CA TRP A 23 -11.99 11.70 0.24
C TRP A 23 -12.24 12.08 -1.21
N LEU A 24 -11.41 11.62 -2.15
CA LEU A 24 -11.61 11.85 -3.59
C LEU A 24 -12.91 11.22 -4.08
N PHE A 25 -13.22 10.01 -3.63
CA PHE A 25 -14.46 9.31 -4.01
C PHE A 25 -15.71 10.00 -3.46
N ALA A 26 -15.66 10.53 -2.24
CA ALA A 26 -16.80 11.17 -1.59
C ALA A 26 -17.00 12.64 -2.00
N GLN A 27 -15.94 13.45 -1.98
CA GLN A 27 -16.04 14.91 -2.12
C GLN A 27 -15.73 15.42 -3.53
N ALA A 28 -14.97 14.67 -4.33
CA ALA A 28 -14.54 15.13 -5.65
C ALA A 28 -15.22 14.39 -6.82
N LYS A 29 -16.24 13.58 -6.54
CA LYS A 29 -16.99 12.84 -7.56
C LYS A 29 -17.65 13.73 -8.61
N SER A 30 -18.03 14.96 -8.25
CA SER A 30 -18.57 15.96 -9.19
C SER A 30 -17.50 16.77 -9.91
N GLN A 31 -16.23 16.68 -9.49
CA GLN A 31 -15.12 17.44 -10.05
C GLN A 31 -14.27 16.62 -11.03
N PHE A 32 -14.44 15.29 -11.05
CA PHE A 32 -13.70 14.37 -11.90
C PHE A 32 -14.64 13.48 -12.71
N ASP A 33 -14.20 13.04 -13.88
CA ASP A 33 -14.86 11.98 -14.62
C ASP A 33 -14.87 10.69 -13.79
N ALA A 34 -16.04 10.05 -13.69
CA ALA A 34 -16.23 8.86 -12.87
C ALA A 34 -15.43 7.65 -13.38
N GLY A 35 -15.26 7.53 -14.70
CA GLY A 35 -14.46 6.46 -15.31
C GLY A 35 -12.98 6.62 -14.96
N LEU A 36 -12.44 7.84 -15.11
CA LEU A 36 -11.05 8.14 -14.79
C LEU A 36 -10.77 8.02 -13.28
N LEU A 37 -11.67 8.51 -12.43
CA LEU A 37 -11.52 8.39 -10.98
C LEU A 37 -11.53 6.93 -10.52
N ASN A 38 -12.44 6.11 -11.06
CA ASN A 38 -12.48 4.68 -10.76
C ASN A 38 -11.22 3.96 -11.26
N ALA A 39 -10.72 4.28 -12.46
CA ALA A 39 -9.47 3.74 -12.97
C ALA A 39 -8.28 4.11 -12.06
N PHE A 40 -8.22 5.38 -11.60
CA PHE A 40 -7.21 5.85 -10.67
C PHE A 40 -7.26 5.12 -9.32
N ILE A 41 -8.44 4.97 -8.71
CA ILE A 41 -8.59 4.23 -7.44
C ILE A 41 -8.18 2.76 -7.60
N ARG A 42 -8.57 2.14 -8.73
CA ARG A 42 -8.16 0.75 -9.03
C ARG A 42 -6.65 0.63 -9.22
N MET A 43 -6.00 1.61 -9.85
CA MET A 43 -4.55 1.64 -10.07
C MET A 43 -3.77 1.87 -8.78
N MET A 44 -4.22 2.79 -7.91
CA MET A 44 -3.60 3.02 -6.60
C MET A 44 -3.74 1.82 -5.66
N GLY A 45 -4.80 1.02 -5.84
CA GLY A 45 -5.15 -0.07 -4.94
C GLY A 45 -5.73 0.43 -3.61
N VAL A 46 -6.21 -0.51 -2.80
CA VAL A 46 -6.81 -0.20 -1.48
C VAL A 46 -5.74 0.27 -0.48
N TYR A 47 -4.54 -0.30 -0.58
CA TYR A 47 -3.41 -0.03 0.31
C TYR A 47 -2.13 0.19 -0.52
N PRO A 48 -1.84 1.43 -0.98
CA PRO A 48 -0.65 1.69 -1.78
C PRO A 48 0.63 1.56 -0.97
N ALA A 49 1.76 1.42 -1.68
CA ALA A 49 3.09 1.38 -1.08
C ALA A 49 3.34 2.60 -0.18
N GLY A 50 4.04 2.38 0.93
CA GLY A 50 4.26 3.36 1.99
C GLY A 50 3.10 3.49 3.00
N SER A 51 1.94 2.86 2.76
CA SER A 51 0.85 2.86 3.72
C SER A 51 1.24 2.13 4.99
N VAL A 52 1.04 2.78 6.13
CA VAL A 52 1.14 2.13 7.45
C VAL A 52 -0.18 1.41 7.72
N VAL A 53 -0.09 0.13 8.07
CA VAL A 53 -1.24 -0.73 8.29
C VAL A 53 -1.09 -1.52 9.59
N GLN A 54 -2.21 -1.82 10.22
CA GLN A 54 -2.27 -2.82 11.27
C GLN A 54 -2.78 -4.14 10.67
N LEU A 55 -2.09 -5.22 10.97
CA LEU A 55 -2.49 -6.55 10.60
C LEU A 55 -3.53 -7.11 11.57
N THR A 56 -4.15 -8.21 11.18
CA THR A 56 -5.19 -8.94 11.94
C THR A 56 -4.66 -9.60 13.21
N ASP A 57 -3.36 -9.83 13.31
CA ASP A 57 -2.65 -10.35 14.49
C ASP A 57 -2.11 -9.23 15.40
N ASP A 58 -2.64 -8.02 15.24
CA ASP A 58 -2.27 -6.79 15.96
C ASP A 58 -0.84 -6.28 15.72
N ARG A 59 -0.05 -6.91 14.83
CA ARG A 59 1.24 -6.37 14.41
C ARG A 59 1.09 -5.16 13.49
N TYR A 60 2.09 -4.28 13.52
CA TYR A 60 2.16 -3.11 12.65
C TYR A 60 3.07 -3.38 11.47
N ALA A 61 2.70 -2.88 10.30
CA ALA A 61 3.48 -3.08 9.10
C ALA A 61 3.42 -1.87 8.17
N ILE A 62 4.39 -1.79 7.25
CA ILE A 62 4.38 -0.85 6.12
C ILE A 62 4.21 -1.64 4.84
N VAL A 63 3.32 -1.18 3.96
CA VAL A 63 3.19 -1.74 2.61
C VAL A 63 4.43 -1.40 1.80
N MET A 64 5.15 -2.41 1.34
CA MET A 64 6.36 -2.23 0.52
C MET A 64 6.02 -2.29 -0.97
N SER A 65 5.19 -3.24 -1.37
CA SER A 65 4.69 -3.32 -2.74
C SER A 65 3.25 -3.82 -2.79
N VAL A 66 2.53 -3.36 -3.81
CA VAL A 66 1.16 -3.78 -4.08
C VAL A 66 1.13 -4.88 -5.11
N ASN A 67 0.19 -5.81 -4.97
CA ASN A 67 -0.08 -6.81 -6.00
C ASN A 67 -1.30 -6.38 -6.80
N SER A 68 -1.10 -6.03 -8.07
CA SER A 68 -2.17 -5.57 -8.98
C SER A 68 -3.27 -6.61 -9.19
N THR A 69 -2.97 -7.91 -9.04
CA THR A 69 -3.98 -8.99 -9.15
C THR A 69 -4.76 -9.22 -7.86
N ARG A 70 -4.18 -8.90 -6.70
CA ARG A 70 -4.79 -9.09 -5.36
C ARG A 70 -4.50 -7.89 -4.44
N PRO A 71 -5.26 -6.79 -4.56
CA PRO A 71 -5.00 -5.55 -3.82
C PRO A 71 -5.05 -5.68 -2.28
N LEU A 72 -5.77 -6.68 -1.77
CA LEU A 72 -5.88 -6.97 -0.34
C LEU A 72 -4.71 -7.78 0.23
N LYS A 73 -3.81 -8.27 -0.64
CA LYS A 73 -2.66 -9.08 -0.25
C LYS A 73 -1.34 -8.46 -0.76
N PRO A 74 -1.00 -7.23 -0.30
CA PRO A 74 0.28 -6.63 -0.63
C PRO A 74 1.46 -7.33 0.07
N ASN A 75 2.68 -6.98 -0.33
CA ASN A 75 3.88 -7.33 0.41
C ASN A 75 4.13 -6.26 1.47
N VAL A 76 4.32 -6.68 2.72
CA VAL A 76 4.42 -5.79 3.87
C VAL A 76 5.69 -6.06 4.66
N LEU A 77 6.29 -4.99 5.19
CA LEU A 77 7.38 -5.06 6.16
C LEU A 77 6.76 -5.04 7.56
N VAL A 78 6.86 -6.14 8.29
CA VAL A 78 6.24 -6.28 9.61
C VAL A 78 7.22 -5.85 10.71
N HIS A 79 6.71 -5.09 11.67
CA HIS A 79 7.42 -4.82 12.92
C HIS A 79 7.39 -6.07 13.80
N ASP A 80 8.57 -6.57 14.13
CA ASP A 80 8.75 -7.60 15.15
C ASP A 80 9.77 -7.10 16.17
N PRO A 81 9.41 -6.96 17.46
CA PRO A 81 10.35 -6.52 18.49
C PRO A 81 11.49 -7.52 18.73
N ALA A 82 11.35 -8.79 18.33
CA ALA A 82 12.39 -9.81 18.50
C ALA A 82 13.44 -9.81 17.39
N THR A 83 13.14 -9.23 16.22
CA THR A 83 14.01 -9.24 15.05
C THR A 83 14.62 -7.85 14.85
N PRO A 84 15.93 -7.71 14.63
CA PRO A 84 16.53 -6.42 14.28
C PRO A 84 16.09 -5.95 12.89
N ARG A 85 16.08 -4.63 12.67
CA ARG A 85 15.61 -3.99 11.42
C ARG A 85 16.34 -4.50 10.17
N ASP A 86 17.60 -4.88 10.29
CA ASP A 86 18.41 -5.37 9.17
C ASP A 86 17.93 -6.75 8.67
N GLU A 87 17.26 -7.51 9.55
CA GLU A 87 16.64 -8.80 9.26
C GLU A 87 15.11 -8.66 9.14
N ALA A 88 14.60 -7.44 8.92
CA ALA A 88 13.17 -7.18 9.01
C ALA A 88 12.34 -8.09 8.10
N LEU A 89 11.25 -8.61 8.67
CA LEU A 89 10.41 -9.61 8.03
C LEU A 89 9.61 -9.00 6.88
N TYR A 90 10.07 -9.26 5.66
CA TYR A 90 9.31 -9.03 4.43
C TYR A 90 8.30 -10.16 4.26
N LEU A 91 7.04 -9.87 4.57
CA LEU A 91 5.97 -10.86 4.50
C LEU A 91 5.08 -10.60 3.29
N SER A 92 4.94 -11.61 2.44
CA SER A 92 3.93 -11.60 1.40
C SER A 92 2.60 -12.10 1.94
N LEU A 93 1.58 -11.25 1.96
CA LEU A 93 0.22 -11.62 2.36
C LEU A 93 -0.44 -12.59 1.35
N THR A 94 0.19 -12.83 0.19
CA THR A 94 -0.31 -13.77 -0.82
C THR A 94 -0.30 -15.21 -0.30
N GLY A 95 0.79 -15.64 0.33
CA GLY A 95 0.99 -17.01 0.81
C GLY A 95 0.45 -17.29 2.22
N THR A 96 -0.04 -16.27 2.93
CA THR A 96 -0.61 -16.39 4.28
C THR A 96 -2.12 -16.16 4.22
N PRO A 97 -2.95 -17.21 4.31
CA PRO A 97 -4.42 -17.08 4.19
C PRO A 97 -5.05 -16.40 5.42
N ASP A 98 -4.48 -16.60 6.61
CA ASP A 98 -5.04 -16.13 7.87
C ASP A 98 -4.67 -14.68 8.20
N LEU A 99 -3.68 -14.13 7.50
CA LEU A 99 -3.14 -12.81 7.77
C LEU A 99 -3.71 -11.79 6.78
N GLY A 100 -4.52 -10.87 7.30
CA GLY A 100 -5.08 -9.74 6.57
C GLY A 100 -4.72 -8.39 7.18
N ILE A 101 -5.08 -7.32 6.46
CA ILE A 101 -4.99 -5.94 6.95
C ILE A 101 -6.28 -5.59 7.71
N ARG A 102 -6.15 -5.23 8.98
CA ARG A 102 -7.27 -4.82 9.85
C ARG A 102 -7.69 -3.39 9.60
N ARG A 103 -6.73 -2.47 9.47
CA ARG A 103 -6.96 -1.03 9.22
C ARG A 103 -5.69 -0.33 8.73
N SER A 104 -5.86 0.81 8.07
CA SER A 104 -4.78 1.77 7.81
C SER A 104 -4.61 2.72 9.00
N LEU A 105 -3.39 3.20 9.20
CA LEU A 105 -3.02 4.10 10.30
C LEU A 105 -2.14 5.23 9.79
N LYS A 106 -2.11 6.35 10.53
CA LYS A 106 -1.12 7.40 10.31
C LYS A 106 0.21 7.02 10.97
N PRO A 107 1.37 7.46 10.44
CA PRO A 107 2.66 7.25 11.10
C PRO A 107 2.72 7.78 12.54
N SER A 108 1.93 8.81 12.88
CA SER A 108 1.81 9.36 14.23
C SER A 108 1.02 8.49 15.21
N GLN A 109 0.23 7.54 14.70
CA GLN A 109 -0.55 6.59 15.51
C GLN A 109 0.23 5.30 15.79
N LEU A 110 1.44 5.14 15.21
CA LEU A 110 2.29 4.02 15.50
C LEU A 110 2.86 4.12 16.93
N PRO A 111 2.94 2.99 17.64
CA PRO A 111 3.76 2.88 18.84
C PRO A 111 5.20 3.36 18.60
N PRO A 112 5.88 3.97 19.59
CA PRO A 112 7.21 4.56 19.41
C PRO A 112 8.28 3.56 18.93
N ASP A 113 8.21 2.34 19.43
CA ASP A 113 9.00 1.16 19.04
C ASP A 113 8.77 0.79 17.58
N ALA A 114 7.50 0.60 17.18
CA ALA A 114 7.15 0.30 15.80
C ALA A 114 7.56 1.42 14.83
N ARG A 115 7.43 2.68 15.26
CA ARG A 115 7.83 3.85 14.47
C ARG A 115 9.34 3.93 14.28
N ALA A 116 10.12 3.66 15.33
CA ALA A 116 11.58 3.65 15.27
C ALA A 116 12.09 2.53 14.35
N TYR A 117 11.45 1.36 14.41
CA TYR A 117 11.80 0.20 13.60
C TYR A 117 11.44 0.36 12.13
N LEU A 118 10.17 0.68 11.86
CA LEU A 118 9.64 0.79 10.51
C LEU A 118 10.15 2.07 9.82
N ALA A 119 10.54 3.08 10.60
CA ALA A 119 11.05 4.37 10.14
C ALA A 119 10.30 4.89 8.89
N PRO A 120 8.96 5.04 8.97
CA PRO A 120 8.16 5.46 7.83
C PRO A 120 8.71 6.78 7.28
N ARG A 121 9.05 6.79 5.99
CA ARG A 121 9.49 8.02 5.31
C ARG A 121 8.37 9.05 5.39
N GLU A 122 8.71 10.29 5.76
CA GLU A 122 7.75 11.39 5.86
C GLU A 122 7.13 11.77 4.50
N ARG A 123 7.80 11.41 3.40
CA ARG A 123 7.31 11.65 2.03
C ARG A 123 7.43 10.36 1.22
N VAL A 124 6.31 9.92 0.67
CA VAL A 124 6.23 8.75 -0.21
C VAL A 124 6.11 9.27 -1.64
N ALA A 125 7.07 8.93 -2.49
CA ALA A 125 6.96 9.15 -3.93
C ALA A 125 6.23 7.94 -4.54
N TYR A 126 5.04 8.16 -5.09
CA TYR A 126 4.29 7.11 -5.78
C TYR A 126 4.87 6.92 -7.18
N PHE A 127 5.48 5.78 -7.42
CA PHE A 127 5.86 5.32 -8.75
C PHE A 127 4.91 4.20 -9.16
N PHE A 128 4.39 4.28 -10.38
CA PHE A 128 3.43 3.33 -10.90
C PHE A 128 4.15 2.34 -11.81
N GLU A 129 3.98 1.05 -11.52
CA GLU A 129 4.40 0.00 -12.43
C GLU A 129 3.19 -0.35 -13.31
N SER A 130 3.34 -0.18 -14.63
CA SER A 130 2.35 -0.61 -15.61
C SER A 130 2.11 -2.10 -15.42
N ALA A 131 0.85 -2.53 -15.33
CA ALA A 131 0.53 -3.95 -15.32
C ALA A 131 1.10 -4.57 -16.60
N HIS A 132 2.22 -5.27 -16.50
CA HIS A 132 2.72 -6.08 -17.59
C HIS A 132 1.58 -7.02 -17.99
N ALA A 133 1.19 -6.98 -19.27
CA ALA A 133 0.39 -8.04 -19.85
C ALA A 133 1.07 -9.36 -19.48
N PRO A 134 0.32 -10.39 -19.03
CA PRO A 134 0.92 -11.66 -18.70
C PRO A 134 1.77 -12.08 -19.90
N LEU A 135 3.06 -12.33 -19.66
CA LEU A 135 3.95 -12.92 -20.65
C LEU A 135 3.26 -14.19 -21.13
N GLN A 136 2.70 -14.16 -22.34
CA GLN A 136 2.34 -15.37 -23.05
C GLN A 136 3.62 -16.17 -23.12
N ALA A 137 3.64 -17.32 -22.45
CA ALA A 137 4.67 -18.30 -22.68
C ALA A 137 4.60 -18.64 -24.17
N ASP A 138 5.61 -18.22 -24.92
CA ASP A 138 5.88 -18.69 -26.27
C ASP A 138 6.00 -20.22 -26.18
N GLU A 139 4.95 -20.93 -26.56
CA GLU A 139 4.99 -22.36 -26.79
C GLU A 139 5.75 -22.56 -28.10
N GLU A 140 7.03 -22.88 -27.97
CA GLU A 140 7.95 -23.23 -29.05
C GLU A 140 7.38 -24.41 -29.86
N PRO A 141 7.42 -24.39 -31.22
CA PRO A 141 6.83 -25.45 -32.02
C PRO A 141 7.72 -26.70 -31.97
N ALA A 142 7.26 -27.73 -31.26
CA ALA A 142 7.86 -29.05 -31.31
C ALA A 142 7.43 -29.76 -32.60
N ALA A 143 8.40 -29.93 -33.49
CA ALA A 143 8.32 -30.74 -34.70
C ALA A 143 7.87 -32.18 -34.43
N ALA A 144 6.91 -32.68 -35.22
CA ALA A 144 6.83 -34.05 -35.71
C ALA A 144 5.84 -34.13 -36.88
#